data_AF-A0A954FTA8-F1
#
_entry.id   AF-A0A954FTA8-F1
#
_cell.length_a   1.000
_cell.length_b   1.000
_cell.length_c   1.000
_cell.angle_alpha   90.00
_cell.angle_beta   90.00
_cell.angle_gamma   90.00
#
_symmetry.space_group_name_H-M   'P 1'
#
loop_
_entity.id
_entity.type
_entity.pdbx_description
1 polymer ?
#
loop_
_entity_poly.entity_id
_entity_poly.type
_entity_poly.pdbx_seq_one_letter_code
_entity_poly.pdbx_strand_id
1 'polypeptide(L)'
;MSDDLTPAENNDGASDEFSPERHTQEIRHSQVSARVPEGVSRGVFSTGAVVLQGGHEFILDFLLRISTPQQVVARVVLPIGVVPQMIRALRDNLNNYEKRFGTPTIPTPLPPQVTGSAEAINVGTGLEAPVSDEPSPPVSDVISGASASGTGAVGETTTPGSGAGQKSKPESVSQPAEPVQKPPSAEELYDELKLPDEMLSGNYANAVRIGHSATEFSFDFITTFFPRSCVSARVHMAAPNIPRLLDSLTHSFEQFQRKVAQQQQKRQPPQQGDQPGNF
;
A
#
# COMPACT_ATOMS: atom_id res chain seq x y z
N MET A 1 -47.35 46.24 -71.04
CA MET A 1 -47.86 46.83 -69.79
C MET A 1 -48.45 45.67 -69.02
N SER A 2 -47.62 44.90 -68.31
CA SER A 2 -47.13 45.17 -66.94
C SER A 2 -48.00 44.39 -65.95
N ASP A 3 -47.52 43.68 -64.94
CA ASP A 3 -46.21 43.14 -64.55
C ASP A 3 -46.56 42.06 -63.51
N ASP A 4 -45.98 40.87 -63.65
CA ASP A 4 -45.97 39.78 -62.67
C ASP A 4 -44.58 39.73 -62.07
N LEU A 5 -44.41 39.78 -60.75
CA LEU A 5 -43.21 39.27 -60.07
C LEU A 5 -43.49 38.91 -58.59
N THR A 6 -43.36 37.62 -58.32
CA THR A 6 -43.08 36.98 -57.03
C THR A 6 -41.56 36.94 -56.75
N PRO A 7 -41.11 36.53 -55.54
CA PRO A 7 -39.88 37.02 -54.93
C PRO A 7 -38.66 36.11 -55.16
N ALA A 8 -37.47 36.69 -55.25
CA ALA A 8 -36.21 35.98 -55.01
C ALA A 8 -35.09 36.94 -54.55
N GLU A 9 -34.48 36.57 -53.42
CA GLU A 9 -33.04 36.61 -53.09
C GLU A 9 -32.23 37.89 -53.40
N ASN A 10 -31.68 38.52 -52.36
CA ASN A 10 -30.25 38.35 -52.08
C ASN A 10 -29.80 38.96 -50.74
N ASN A 11 -28.90 38.18 -50.14
CA ASN A 11 -28.06 38.34 -48.96
C ASN A 11 -27.31 39.69 -48.87
N ASP A 12 -27.21 40.27 -47.67
CA ASP A 12 -26.06 41.09 -47.27
C ASP A 12 -25.95 41.22 -45.74
N GLY A 13 -24.80 40.83 -45.18
CA GLY A 13 -24.20 41.59 -44.07
C GLY A 13 -24.18 40.96 -42.68
N ALA A 14 -23.45 39.85 -42.53
CA ALA A 14 -22.46 39.63 -41.47
C ALA A 14 -22.76 40.15 -40.04
N SER A 15 -23.20 39.23 -39.19
CA SER A 15 -22.45 38.99 -37.96
C SER A 15 -22.35 37.48 -37.79
N ASP A 16 -21.26 36.91 -38.31
CA ASP A 16 -20.81 35.58 -37.93
C ASP A 16 -20.64 35.60 -36.42
N GLU A 17 -21.66 35.13 -35.73
CA GLU A 17 -21.66 34.87 -34.31
C GLU A 17 -20.67 33.71 -34.11
N PHE A 18 -19.39 34.06 -34.00
CA PHE A 18 -18.35 33.19 -33.48
C PHE A 18 -18.76 32.89 -32.03
N SER A 19 -19.66 31.94 -31.84
CA SER A 19 -19.81 31.18 -30.62
C SER A 19 -18.69 30.15 -30.68
N PRO A 20 -17.52 30.37 -30.03
CA PRO A 20 -16.55 29.29 -29.91
C PRO A 20 -17.24 28.23 -29.06
N GLU A 21 -17.78 27.20 -29.70
CA GLU A 21 -18.28 26.02 -29.00
C GLU A 21 -17.15 25.56 -28.07
N ARG A 22 -17.34 25.78 -26.77
CA ARG A 22 -16.39 25.30 -25.77
C ARG A 22 -16.48 23.78 -25.83
N HIS A 23 -15.54 23.16 -26.54
CA HIS A 23 -15.43 21.71 -26.65
C HIS A 23 -15.09 21.14 -25.28
N THR A 24 -16.12 20.89 -24.46
CA THR A 24 -16.00 20.29 -23.13
C THR A 24 -16.31 18.81 -23.29
N GLN A 25 -15.27 17.98 -23.37
CA GLN A 25 -15.41 16.53 -23.47
C GLN A 25 -14.91 15.88 -22.16
N GLU A 26 -15.71 15.01 -21.56
CA GLU A 26 -15.26 14.18 -20.44
C GLU A 26 -14.38 13.05 -20.98
N ILE A 27 -13.07 13.12 -20.71
CA ILE A 27 -12.12 12.11 -21.17
C ILE A 27 -11.84 11.12 -20.03
N ARG A 28 -12.07 9.83 -20.29
CA ARG A 28 -11.79 8.74 -19.35
C ARG A 28 -10.57 7.94 -19.80
N HIS A 29 -9.55 7.87 -18.95
CA HIS A 29 -8.34 7.06 -19.19
C HIS A 29 -8.21 5.90 -18.20
N SER A 30 -7.68 4.77 -18.67
CA SER A 30 -7.42 3.59 -17.84
C SER A 30 -6.04 3.64 -17.19
N GLN A 31 -6.01 3.41 -15.88
CA GLN A 31 -4.79 3.27 -15.07
C GLN A 31 -3.85 2.16 -15.57
N VAL A 32 -4.39 1.12 -16.23
CA VAL A 32 -3.62 -0.01 -16.77
C VAL A 32 -2.66 0.45 -17.89
N SER A 33 -3.02 1.52 -18.61
CA SER A 33 -2.24 2.07 -19.72
C SER A 33 -1.21 3.13 -19.29
N ALA A 34 -1.02 3.34 -17.98
CA ALA A 34 -0.16 4.39 -17.45
C ALA A 34 1.30 4.20 -17.89
N ARG A 35 1.89 5.25 -18.44
CA ARG A 35 3.32 5.29 -18.77
C ARG A 35 4.13 5.49 -17.49
N VAL A 36 5.30 4.86 -17.42
CA VAL A 36 6.25 5.06 -16.33
C VAL A 36 7.40 5.94 -16.84
N PRO A 37 7.58 7.17 -16.32
CA PRO A 37 8.75 7.99 -16.62
C PRO A 37 10.04 7.35 -16.11
N GLU A 38 11.16 7.59 -16.79
CA GLU A 38 12.46 7.00 -16.41
C GLU A 38 12.88 7.40 -14.99
N GLY A 39 12.73 8.68 -14.62
CA GLY A 39 13.08 9.17 -13.28
C GLY A 39 12.27 8.55 -12.13
N VAL A 40 11.09 7.98 -12.42
CA VAL A 40 10.22 7.31 -11.43
C VAL A 40 10.31 5.79 -11.53
N SER A 41 10.90 5.26 -12.61
CA SER A 41 10.86 3.82 -12.95
C SER A 41 11.43 2.92 -11.86
N ARG A 42 12.54 3.36 -11.23
CA ARG A 42 13.20 2.66 -10.12
C ARG A 42 12.40 2.73 -8.82
N GLY A 43 11.64 3.81 -8.64
CA GLY A 43 10.96 4.10 -7.38
C GLY A 43 11.91 4.34 -6.20
N VAL A 44 11.31 4.48 -5.02
CA VAL A 44 12.00 4.65 -3.75
C VAL A 44 11.57 3.57 -2.76
N PHE A 45 12.49 3.15 -1.89
CA PHE A 45 12.17 2.24 -0.80
C PHE A 45 11.73 3.02 0.43
N SER A 46 10.75 2.49 1.15
CA SER A 46 10.21 3.06 2.36
C SER A 46 10.08 2.03 3.47
N THR A 47 10.34 2.47 4.69
CA THR A 47 10.19 1.69 5.93
C THR A 47 8.85 1.94 6.63
N GLY A 48 8.09 2.95 6.19
CA GLY A 48 6.76 3.24 6.73
C GLY A 48 6.19 4.52 6.13
N ALA A 49 5.00 4.92 6.57
CA ALA A 49 4.44 6.20 6.17
C ALA A 49 3.75 6.90 7.34
N VAL A 50 3.64 8.21 7.22
CA VAL A 50 2.77 9.08 8.03
C VAL A 50 1.61 9.51 7.14
N VAL A 51 0.40 9.38 7.67
CA VAL A 51 -0.83 9.77 6.97
C VAL A 51 -1.35 11.05 7.61
N LEU A 52 -1.34 12.13 6.84
CA LEU A 52 -1.91 13.40 7.23
C LEU A 52 -3.23 13.64 6.51
N GLN A 53 -4.18 14.22 7.24
CA GLN A 53 -5.48 14.61 6.71
C GLN A 53 -5.57 16.14 6.58
N GLY A 54 -5.66 16.64 5.35
CA GLY A 54 -5.99 18.03 5.04
C GLY A 54 -7.49 18.29 4.95
N GLY A 55 -7.86 19.48 4.47
CA GLY A 55 -9.26 19.85 4.22
C GLY A 55 -9.87 19.18 2.99
N HIS A 56 -9.06 19.01 1.93
CA HIS A 56 -9.50 18.47 0.63
C HIS A 56 -8.66 17.29 0.15
N GLU A 57 -7.53 17.03 0.81
CA GLU A 57 -6.51 16.09 0.37
C GLU A 57 -5.95 15.32 1.57
N PHE A 58 -5.45 14.12 1.30
CA PHE A 58 -4.63 13.35 2.21
C PHE A 58 -3.18 13.43 1.72
N ILE A 59 -2.25 13.59 2.65
CA ILE A 59 -0.82 13.58 2.37
C ILE A 59 -0.23 12.31 2.96
N LEU A 60 0.45 11.53 2.13
CA LEU A 60 1.16 10.32 2.51
C LEU A 60 2.65 10.59 2.41
N ASP A 61 3.30 10.71 3.57
CA ASP A 61 4.73 10.90 3.67
C ASP A 61 5.39 9.56 3.98
N PHE A 62 6.06 9.00 2.98
CA PHE A 62 6.83 7.76 3.10
C PHE A 62 8.21 8.06 3.68
N LEU A 63 8.61 7.26 4.67
CA LEU A 63 9.78 7.51 5.50
C LEU A 63 10.86 6.42 5.36
N LEU A 64 12.11 6.84 5.36
CA LEU A 64 13.27 6.00 5.68
C LEU A 64 13.72 6.24 7.13
N ARG A 65 13.60 5.18 7.95
CA ARG A 65 14.01 5.18 9.37
C ARG A 65 15.39 4.57 9.59
N ILE A 66 16.33 4.85 8.68
CA ILE A 66 17.72 4.35 8.78
C ILE A 66 18.65 5.31 9.52
N SER A 67 18.24 6.58 9.66
CA SER A 67 18.99 7.64 10.32
C SER A 67 18.07 8.51 11.17
N THR A 68 18.64 9.20 12.15
CA THR A 68 18.01 10.32 12.86
C THR A 68 18.68 11.62 12.41
N PRO A 69 17.94 12.61 11.86
CA PRO A 69 16.50 12.63 11.64
C PRO A 69 16.05 11.64 10.56
N GLN A 70 14.82 11.14 10.70
CA GLN A 70 14.22 10.26 9.70
C GLN A 70 13.97 11.07 8.43
N GLN A 71 14.06 10.44 7.26
CA GLN A 71 13.95 11.16 5.99
C GLN A 71 12.64 10.84 5.29
N VAL A 72 11.94 11.88 4.81
CA VAL A 72 10.83 11.71 3.87
C VAL A 72 11.42 11.41 2.49
N VAL A 73 11.01 10.30 1.88
CA VAL A 73 11.52 9.81 0.58
C VAL A 73 10.50 9.79 -0.54
N ALA A 74 9.21 9.79 -0.21
CA ALA A 74 8.16 10.19 -1.13
C ALA A 74 7.07 10.94 -0.35
N ARG A 75 6.57 12.04 -0.90
CA ARG A 75 5.37 12.72 -0.43
C ARG A 75 4.32 12.60 -1.53
N VAL A 76 3.20 11.96 -1.23
CA VAL A 76 2.11 11.77 -2.20
C VAL A 76 0.86 12.49 -1.71
N VAL A 77 0.27 13.31 -2.58
CA VAL A 77 -0.96 14.04 -2.31
C VAL A 77 -2.12 13.33 -3.02
N LEU A 78 -3.11 12.89 -2.25
CA LEU A 78 -4.27 12.15 -2.73
C LEU A 78 -5.56 12.95 -2.48
N PRO A 79 -6.48 13.06 -3.46
CA PRO A 79 -7.83 13.52 -3.20
C PRO A 79 -8.53 12.59 -2.20
N ILE A 80 -9.36 13.17 -1.32
CA ILE A 80 -10.13 12.42 -0.31
C ILE A 80 -10.91 11.25 -0.93
N GLY A 81 -11.49 11.43 -2.12
CA GLY A 81 -12.28 10.41 -2.80
C GLY A 81 -11.50 9.15 -3.20
N VAL A 82 -10.17 9.23 -3.26
CA VAL A 82 -9.28 8.12 -3.65
C VAL A 82 -8.92 7.24 -2.47
N VAL A 83 -8.85 7.80 -1.27
CA VAL A 83 -8.41 7.12 -0.05
C VAL A 83 -9.21 5.84 0.27
N PRO A 84 -10.56 5.81 0.17
CA PRO A 84 -11.34 4.59 0.37
C PRO A 84 -10.97 3.48 -0.62
N GLN A 85 -10.68 3.86 -1.87
CA GLN A 85 -10.31 2.91 -2.92
C GLN A 85 -8.93 2.32 -2.64
N MET A 86 -7.98 3.17 -2.22
CA MET A 86 -6.65 2.73 -1.79
C MET A 86 -6.73 1.77 -0.60
N ILE A 87 -7.53 2.07 0.42
CA ILE A 87 -7.70 1.20 1.61
C ILE A 87 -8.24 -0.17 1.18
N ARG A 88 -9.28 -0.22 0.34
CA ARG A 88 -9.84 -1.48 -0.16
C ARG A 88 -8.81 -2.26 -0.97
N ALA A 89 -8.15 -1.61 -1.93
CA ALA A 89 -7.14 -2.24 -2.77
C ALA A 89 -5.96 -2.78 -1.96
N LEU A 90 -5.49 -2.05 -0.94
CA LEU A 90 -4.40 -2.49 -0.08
C LEU A 90 -4.81 -3.68 0.78
N ARG A 91 -6.03 -3.66 1.34
CA ARG A 91 -6.61 -4.80 2.09
C ARG A 91 -6.73 -6.04 1.22
N ASP A 92 -7.26 -5.91 0.01
CA ASP A 92 -7.41 -7.04 -0.91
C ASP A 92 -6.05 -7.63 -1.30
N ASN A 93 -5.06 -6.76 -1.56
CA ASN A 93 -3.70 -7.21 -1.86
C ASN A 93 -3.04 -7.90 -0.65
N LEU A 94 -3.23 -7.38 0.56
CA LEU A 94 -2.72 -8.01 1.79
C LEU A 94 -3.36 -9.39 2.01
N ASN A 95 -4.68 -9.50 1.88
CA ASN A 95 -5.37 -10.78 1.97
C ASN A 95 -4.87 -11.80 0.93
N ASN A 96 -4.59 -11.34 -0.30
CA ASN A 96 -4.07 -12.19 -1.36
C ASN A 96 -2.61 -12.61 -1.10
N TYR A 97 -1.81 -11.71 -0.56
CA TYR A 97 -0.46 -12.02 -0.10
C TYR A 97 -0.49 -13.11 0.98
N GLU A 98 -1.33 -12.95 2.01
CA GLU A 98 -1.40 -13.88 3.14
C GLU A 98 -1.83 -15.29 2.70
N LYS A 99 -2.76 -15.38 1.75
CA LYS A 99 -3.16 -16.67 1.15
C LYS A 99 -2.02 -17.37 0.40
N ARG A 100 -1.08 -16.60 -0.17
CA ARG A 100 0.01 -17.12 -1.01
C ARG A 100 1.30 -17.38 -0.23
N PHE A 101 1.62 -16.53 0.73
CA PHE A 101 2.92 -16.49 1.41
C PHE A 101 2.82 -16.62 2.94
N GLY A 102 1.61 -16.58 3.51
CA GLY A 102 1.38 -16.55 4.95
C GLY A 102 1.47 -15.13 5.53
N THR A 103 1.33 -15.03 6.86
CA THR A 103 1.37 -13.75 7.56
C THR A 103 2.73 -13.08 7.41
N PRO A 104 2.80 -11.78 7.03
CA PRO A 104 4.06 -11.05 6.98
C PRO A 104 4.72 -11.02 8.37
N THR A 105 5.91 -11.61 8.51
CA THR A 105 6.69 -11.59 9.75
C THR A 105 7.99 -10.84 9.54
N ILE A 106 8.43 -10.10 10.57
CA ILE A 106 9.75 -9.48 10.58
C ILE A 106 10.75 -10.60 10.88
N PRO A 107 11.77 -10.84 10.04
CA PRO A 107 12.81 -11.82 10.34
C PRO A 107 13.43 -11.52 11.71
N THR A 108 13.39 -12.49 12.63
CA THR A 108 14.07 -12.36 13.91
C THR A 108 15.58 -12.38 13.67
N PRO A 109 16.36 -11.42 14.19
CA PRO A 109 17.82 -11.48 14.08
C PRO A 109 18.31 -12.81 14.66
N LEU A 110 19.10 -13.58 13.89
CA LEU A 110 19.76 -14.74 14.46
C LEU A 110 20.72 -14.27 15.57
N PRO A 111 20.79 -14.97 16.72
CA PRO A 111 21.78 -14.68 17.73
C PRO A 111 23.18 -14.72 17.12
N PRO A 112 24.13 -13.86 17.56
CA PRO A 112 25.51 -13.93 17.11
C PRO A 112 26.05 -15.32 17.43
N GLN A 113 26.32 -16.10 16.39
CA GLN A 113 26.97 -17.39 16.54
C GLN A 113 28.40 -17.11 17.00
N VAL A 114 28.68 -17.35 18.28
CA VAL A 114 30.05 -17.39 18.81
C VAL A 114 30.75 -18.53 18.10
N THR A 115 31.59 -18.21 17.11
CA THR A 115 32.55 -19.14 16.53
C THR A 115 33.67 -19.37 17.56
N GLY A 116 33.38 -20.16 18.59
CA GLY A 116 34.42 -21.00 19.20
C GLY A 116 34.74 -22.09 18.16
N SER A 117 35.97 -22.34 17.74
CA SER A 117 37.15 -22.50 18.56
C SER A 117 38.38 -22.25 17.70
N ALA A 118 39.34 -21.50 18.24
CA ALA A 118 40.72 -21.55 17.79
C ALA A 118 41.29 -22.93 18.14
N GLU A 119 41.24 -23.86 17.20
CA GLU A 119 42.02 -25.10 17.29
C GLU A 119 43.45 -24.79 16.84
N ALA A 120 44.39 -25.11 17.72
CA ALA A 120 45.79 -24.75 17.63
C ALA A 120 46.43 -25.22 16.31
N ILE A 121 47.13 -24.30 15.68
CA ILE A 121 48.06 -24.55 14.58
C ILE A 121 49.18 -25.43 15.13
N ASN A 122 49.12 -26.74 14.88
CA ASN A 122 50.20 -27.66 15.21
C ASN A 122 51.25 -27.59 14.10
N VAL A 123 52.33 -26.84 14.33
CA VAL A 123 53.49 -26.77 13.42
C VAL A 123 54.32 -28.04 13.57
N GLY A 124 54.02 -29.03 12.73
CA GLY A 124 54.81 -30.25 12.58
C GLY A 124 55.72 -30.18 11.35
N THR A 125 57.02 -29.99 11.59
CA THR A 125 58.14 -30.18 10.65
C THR A 125 58.27 -31.64 10.20
N GLY A 126 58.36 -31.91 8.90
CA GLY A 126 58.86 -33.20 8.39
C GLY A 126 58.57 -33.52 6.92
N LEU A 127 59.58 -33.30 6.07
CA LEU A 127 59.94 -33.94 4.78
C LEU A 127 58.92 -34.86 4.06
N GLU A 128 58.54 -34.50 2.83
CA GLU A 128 58.96 -35.12 1.54
C GLU A 128 58.03 -34.66 0.40
N ALA A 129 58.57 -34.56 -0.82
CA ALA A 129 57.89 -34.22 -2.07
C ALA A 129 58.15 -35.35 -3.11
N PRO A 130 57.69 -35.26 -4.38
CA PRO A 130 56.37 -35.61 -4.90
C PRO A 130 56.42 -36.71 -6.00
N VAL A 131 55.30 -37.38 -6.32
CA VAL A 131 55.09 -38.15 -7.58
C VAL A 131 53.59 -38.11 -7.93
N SER A 132 53.15 -37.38 -8.98
CA SER A 132 53.06 -37.71 -10.42
C SER A 132 51.84 -38.56 -10.85
N ASP A 133 51.04 -37.93 -11.71
CA ASP A 133 50.24 -38.41 -12.86
C ASP A 133 48.88 -39.17 -12.72
N GLU A 134 47.92 -38.55 -13.44
CA GLU A 134 46.60 -38.92 -14.02
C GLU A 134 46.42 -40.37 -14.59
N PRO A 135 45.26 -40.78 -15.22
CA PRO A 135 43.99 -40.09 -15.54
C PRO A 135 42.68 -40.90 -15.28
N SER A 136 41.53 -40.24 -15.51
CA SER A 136 40.17 -40.79 -15.76
C SER A 136 40.12 -41.81 -16.92
N PRO A 137 39.07 -42.65 -17.03
CA PRO A 137 38.06 -42.47 -18.11
C PRO A 137 36.64 -43.01 -17.71
N PRO A 138 35.67 -43.31 -18.63
CA PRO A 138 34.55 -42.40 -18.89
C PRO A 138 33.13 -43.04 -18.82
N VAL A 139 32.15 -42.19 -19.11
CA VAL A 139 30.68 -42.36 -19.34
C VAL A 139 30.10 -43.73 -19.69
N SER A 140 28.86 -43.98 -19.24
CA SER A 140 27.83 -44.74 -19.97
C SER A 140 26.40 -44.39 -19.49
N ASP A 141 25.50 -44.25 -20.47
CA ASP A 141 24.10 -43.84 -20.42
C ASP A 141 23.11 -44.90 -19.86
N VAL A 142 21.81 -44.52 -19.95
CA VAL A 142 20.54 -45.29 -20.10
C VAL A 142 19.67 -45.74 -18.90
N ILE A 143 18.58 -44.98 -18.72
CA ILE A 143 17.12 -45.31 -18.69
C ILE A 143 16.59 -46.50 -17.86
N SER A 144 15.58 -46.19 -17.03
CA SER A 144 14.39 -46.97 -16.59
C SER A 144 14.26 -46.88 -15.06
N GLY A 145 13.11 -46.66 -14.41
CA GLY A 145 11.72 -46.91 -14.75
C GLY A 145 11.05 -47.57 -13.52
N ALA A 146 9.84 -47.14 -13.18
CA ALA A 146 8.84 -47.77 -12.30
C ALA A 146 8.98 -47.70 -10.75
N SER A 147 7.97 -47.03 -10.17
CA SER A 147 7.04 -47.47 -9.10
C SER A 147 7.51 -48.31 -7.90
N ALA A 148 7.15 -47.85 -6.69
CA ALA A 148 6.49 -48.69 -5.68
C ALA A 148 5.80 -47.85 -4.58
N SER A 149 4.51 -48.16 -4.36
CA SER A 149 3.68 -47.79 -3.22
C SER A 149 4.19 -48.41 -1.91
N GLY A 150 3.88 -47.75 -0.79
CA GLY A 150 4.01 -48.32 0.56
C GLY A 150 2.95 -47.75 1.50
N THR A 151 1.81 -48.44 1.57
CA THR A 151 0.67 -48.27 2.46
C THR A 151 0.87 -48.93 3.84
N GLY A 152 0.24 -48.35 4.87
CA GLY A 152 -0.14 -49.00 6.14
C GLY A 152 -0.67 -47.91 7.10
N ALA A 153 -1.97 -47.73 7.41
CA ALA A 153 -2.98 -48.64 8.00
C ALA A 153 -2.51 -49.20 9.35
N VAL A 154 -3.22 -49.20 10.49
CA VAL A 154 -4.60 -48.88 10.92
C VAL A 154 -4.61 -48.98 12.47
N GLY A 155 -5.58 -48.35 13.15
CA GLY A 155 -5.76 -48.54 14.60
C GLY A 155 -6.90 -47.73 15.22
N GLU A 156 -8.13 -48.14 14.92
CA GLU A 156 -9.45 -47.74 15.46
C GLU A 156 -9.55 -48.06 16.98
N THR A 157 -10.24 -47.30 17.86
CA THR A 157 -11.67 -47.54 18.20
C THR A 157 -12.18 -46.55 19.28
N THR A 158 -13.30 -45.89 18.94
CA THR A 158 -14.61 -45.75 19.65
C THR A 158 -14.79 -45.27 21.12
N THR A 159 -15.52 -44.15 21.21
CA THR A 159 -16.43 -43.50 22.20
C THR A 159 -17.38 -44.45 22.98
N PRO A 160 -18.29 -44.03 23.93
CA PRO A 160 -18.63 -42.69 24.47
C PRO A 160 -19.01 -42.60 26.00
N GLY A 161 -19.35 -41.41 26.50
CA GLY A 161 -20.20 -41.28 27.70
C GLY A 161 -20.12 -39.97 28.49
N SER A 162 -21.26 -39.27 28.60
CA SER A 162 -21.51 -37.95 29.21
C SER A 162 -21.42 -37.90 30.75
N GLY A 163 -21.11 -36.74 31.35
CA GLY A 163 -21.26 -36.51 32.80
C GLY A 163 -20.71 -35.17 33.32
N ALA A 164 -21.59 -34.36 33.90
CA ALA A 164 -21.43 -33.00 34.41
C ALA A 164 -20.21 -32.72 35.33
N GLY A 165 -19.66 -31.50 35.23
CA GLY A 165 -18.72 -30.93 36.19
C GLY A 165 -18.67 -29.40 36.12
N GLN A 166 -19.14 -28.74 37.19
CA GLN A 166 -18.99 -27.31 37.46
C GLN A 166 -17.51 -26.90 37.51
N LYS A 167 -17.13 -25.75 36.92
CA LYS A 167 -15.94 -25.02 37.33
C LYS A 167 -15.96 -23.54 36.91
N SER A 168 -16.16 -22.71 37.93
CA SER A 168 -15.40 -21.50 38.27
C SER A 168 -15.08 -20.46 37.17
N LYS A 169 -15.77 -19.32 37.30
CA LYS A 169 -15.37 -17.99 36.81
C LYS A 169 -13.94 -17.66 37.27
N PRO A 170 -12.99 -17.24 36.41
CA PRO A 170 -11.76 -16.64 36.88
C PRO A 170 -12.02 -15.18 37.27
N GLU A 171 -11.68 -14.86 38.51
CA GLU A 171 -11.59 -13.51 39.04
C GLU A 171 -10.58 -12.66 38.27
N SER A 172 -10.94 -11.39 38.11
CA SER A 172 -10.13 -10.33 37.53
C SER A 172 -8.93 -10.06 38.44
N VAL A 173 -7.73 -10.42 37.99
CA VAL A 173 -6.48 -9.90 38.55
C VAL A 173 -6.21 -8.57 37.88
N SER A 174 -6.47 -7.48 38.61
CA SER A 174 -6.14 -6.12 38.24
C SER A 174 -4.62 -5.92 38.24
N GLN A 175 -4.01 -5.95 37.05
CA GLN A 175 -2.69 -5.35 36.84
C GLN A 175 -2.81 -3.82 36.84
N PRO A 176 -1.87 -3.07 37.46
CA PRO A 176 -1.84 -1.62 37.36
C PRO A 176 -1.64 -1.20 35.91
N ALA A 177 -2.56 -0.39 35.39
CA ALA A 177 -2.46 0.18 34.06
C ALA A 177 -1.22 1.08 33.97
N GLU A 178 -0.26 0.70 33.15
CA GLU A 178 0.78 1.62 32.67
C GLU A 178 0.10 2.79 31.96
N PRO A 179 0.59 4.04 32.13
CA PRO A 179 -0.03 5.19 31.50
C PRO A 179 0.06 5.02 29.98
N VAL A 180 -1.10 4.91 29.33
CA VAL A 180 -1.25 4.92 27.88
C VAL A 180 -0.70 6.25 27.38
N GLN A 181 0.57 6.27 26.96
CA GLN A 181 1.17 7.42 26.32
C GLN A 181 0.37 7.68 25.04
N LYS A 182 -0.25 8.85 24.96
CA LYS A 182 -0.95 9.30 23.76
C LYS A 182 0.06 9.27 22.62
N PRO A 183 -0.25 8.66 21.46
CA PRO A 183 0.66 8.66 20.34
C PRO A 183 1.05 10.11 20.00
N PRO A 184 2.32 10.37 19.68
CA PRO A 184 2.84 11.72 19.44
C PRO A 184 1.99 12.41 18.37
N SER A 185 1.83 13.72 18.54
CA SER A 185 1.08 14.52 17.58
C SER A 185 1.78 14.51 16.22
N ALA A 186 1.03 14.70 15.14
CA ALA A 186 1.62 14.72 13.81
C ALA A 186 2.70 15.81 13.69
N GLU A 187 2.50 16.96 14.34
CA GLU A 187 3.45 18.09 14.34
C GLU A 187 4.79 17.70 15.00
N GLU A 188 4.76 17.09 16.18
CA GLU A 188 5.96 16.58 16.86
C GLU A 188 6.73 15.57 16.00
N LEU A 189 6.03 14.75 15.22
CA LEU A 189 6.69 13.84 14.29
C LEU A 189 7.46 14.61 13.23
N TYR A 190 6.90 15.69 12.66
CA TYR A 190 7.54 16.46 11.59
C TYR A 190 8.78 17.25 12.04
N ASP A 191 8.83 17.69 13.30
CA ASP A 191 10.02 18.36 13.84
C ASP A 191 11.27 17.45 13.80
N GLU A 192 11.07 16.14 13.86
CA GLU A 192 12.13 15.13 13.77
C GLU A 192 12.37 14.61 12.34
N LEU A 193 11.59 15.07 11.36
CA LEU A 193 11.70 14.65 9.96
C LEU A 193 12.54 15.63 9.15
N LYS A 194 13.49 15.09 8.40
CA LYS A 194 14.12 15.81 7.31
C LYS A 194 13.28 15.65 6.04
N LEU A 195 12.69 16.76 5.59
CA LEU A 195 11.94 16.86 4.35
C LEU A 195 12.75 17.67 3.32
N PRO A 196 13.20 17.07 2.21
CA PRO A 196 13.88 17.79 1.13
C PRO A 196 12.99 18.85 0.48
N ASP A 197 13.55 19.99 0.09
CA ASP A 197 12.81 21.12 -0.50
C ASP A 197 12.02 20.70 -1.76
N GLU A 198 12.61 19.85 -2.59
CA GLU A 198 11.97 19.32 -3.81
C GLU A 198 10.71 18.49 -3.53
N MET A 199 10.54 18.02 -2.29
CA MET A 199 9.40 17.22 -1.87
C MET A 199 8.35 18.02 -1.09
N LEU A 200 8.59 19.30 -0.80
CA LEU A 200 7.65 20.12 -0.04
C LEU A 200 6.25 20.12 -0.65
N SER A 201 6.15 20.22 -1.98
CA SER A 201 4.88 20.18 -2.72
C SER A 201 4.30 18.77 -2.88
N GLY A 202 5.15 17.75 -2.85
CA GLY A 202 4.76 16.36 -3.12
C GLY A 202 4.37 16.06 -4.57
N ASN A 203 4.08 14.79 -4.83
CA ASN A 203 3.53 14.30 -6.09
C ASN A 203 2.03 14.06 -5.95
N TYR A 204 1.23 14.72 -6.76
CA TYR A 204 -0.20 14.45 -6.83
C TYR A 204 -0.48 13.09 -7.49
N ALA A 205 -1.50 12.38 -7.00
CA ALA A 205 -2.04 11.20 -7.64
C ALA A 205 -3.54 11.05 -7.37
N ASN A 206 -4.29 10.61 -8.37
CA ASN A 206 -5.73 10.37 -8.25
C ASN A 206 -6.09 8.88 -8.34
N ALA A 207 -5.06 8.03 -8.35
CA ALA A 207 -5.15 6.59 -8.50
C ALA A 207 -3.91 5.94 -7.89
N VAL A 208 -4.05 4.69 -7.45
CA VAL A 208 -2.92 3.87 -7.02
C VAL A 208 -3.11 2.44 -7.52
N ARG A 209 -2.05 1.89 -8.11
CA ARG A 209 -1.95 0.47 -8.41
C ARG A 209 -1.03 -0.19 -7.40
N ILE A 210 -1.51 -1.26 -6.78
CA ILE A 210 -0.78 -1.99 -5.75
C ILE A 210 -0.46 -3.39 -6.28
N GLY A 211 0.81 -3.75 -6.22
CA GLY A 211 1.31 -5.08 -6.50
C GLY A 211 2.15 -5.58 -5.33
N HIS A 212 2.43 -6.88 -5.29
CA HIS A 212 3.25 -7.46 -4.24
C HIS A 212 4.04 -8.67 -4.76
N SER A 213 5.19 -8.90 -4.14
CA SER A 213 5.98 -10.12 -4.21
C SER A 213 5.91 -10.86 -2.86
N ALA A 214 6.77 -11.86 -2.66
CA ALA A 214 6.91 -12.51 -1.36
C ALA A 214 7.56 -11.62 -0.29
N THR A 215 8.23 -10.52 -0.66
CA THR A 215 9.03 -9.71 0.28
C THR A 215 8.61 -8.25 0.33
N GLU A 216 7.96 -7.73 -0.71
CA GLU A 216 7.64 -6.31 -0.83
C GLU A 216 6.28 -6.06 -1.48
N PHE A 217 5.71 -4.90 -1.17
CA PHE A 217 4.59 -4.30 -1.88
C PHE A 217 5.08 -3.09 -2.65
N SER A 218 4.63 -2.96 -3.90
CA SER A 218 4.89 -1.83 -4.77
C SER A 218 3.63 -0.99 -4.95
N PHE A 219 3.76 0.31 -4.78
CA PHE A 219 2.71 1.31 -4.97
C PHE A 219 3.08 2.18 -6.16
N ASP A 220 2.33 2.02 -7.25
CA ASP A 220 2.39 2.93 -8.40
C ASP A 220 1.29 3.97 -8.25
N PHE A 221 1.66 5.17 -7.84
CA PHE A 221 0.76 6.31 -7.77
C PHE A 221 0.61 6.92 -9.16
N ILE A 222 -0.63 7.05 -9.61
CA ILE A 222 -0.95 7.36 -11.00
C ILE A 222 -1.72 8.68 -11.06
N THR A 223 -1.32 9.53 -12.01
CA THR A 223 -2.10 10.66 -12.50
C THR A 223 -2.81 10.24 -13.78
N THR A 224 -4.14 10.21 -13.78
CA THR A 224 -4.93 9.87 -14.97
C THR A 224 -5.31 11.12 -15.77
N PHE A 225 -4.32 11.89 -16.22
CA PHE A 225 -4.53 13.08 -17.04
C PHE A 225 -4.52 12.75 -18.54
N PHE A 226 -5.21 13.55 -19.33
CA PHE A 226 -5.08 13.54 -20.79
C PHE A 226 -3.69 14.11 -21.18
N PRO A 227 -3.02 13.63 -22.25
CA PRO A 227 -3.44 12.58 -23.19
C PRO A 227 -3.20 11.15 -22.72
N ARG A 228 -2.39 10.97 -21.67
CA ARG A 228 -1.93 9.66 -21.23
C ARG A 228 -1.78 9.67 -19.71
N SER A 229 -2.31 8.63 -19.07
CA SER A 229 -2.03 8.39 -17.66
C SER A 229 -0.54 8.15 -17.43
N CYS A 230 -0.03 8.57 -16.28
CA CYS A 230 1.38 8.52 -15.94
C CYS A 230 1.57 8.10 -14.48
N VAL A 231 2.63 7.34 -14.19
CA VAL A 231 3.06 7.09 -12.81
C VAL A 231 3.81 8.34 -12.31
N SER A 232 3.28 8.99 -11.27
CA SER A 232 3.87 10.18 -10.67
C SER A 232 4.84 9.85 -9.53
N ALA A 233 4.60 8.75 -8.82
CA ALA A 233 5.51 8.23 -7.80
C ALA A 233 5.43 6.70 -7.75
N ARG A 234 6.57 6.06 -7.49
CA ARG A 234 6.66 4.62 -7.24
C ARG A 234 7.34 4.39 -5.90
N VAL A 235 6.65 3.69 -5.00
CA VAL A 235 7.15 3.41 -3.65
C VAL A 235 7.13 1.91 -3.40
N HIS A 236 8.21 1.39 -2.84
CA HIS A 236 8.36 0.00 -2.42
C HIS A 236 8.40 -0.06 -0.89
N MET A 237 7.68 -1.00 -0.30
CA MET A 237 7.67 -1.18 1.15
C MET A 237 7.68 -2.67 1.48
N ALA A 238 8.50 -3.07 2.46
CA ALA A 238 8.57 -4.45 2.91
C ALA A 238 7.21 -4.94 3.42
N ALA A 239 6.85 -6.18 3.07
CA ALA A 239 5.54 -6.77 3.42
C ALA A 239 5.17 -6.66 4.93
N PRO A 240 6.11 -6.83 5.89
CA PRO A 240 5.80 -6.68 7.31
C PRO A 240 5.34 -5.28 7.75
N ASN A 241 5.63 -4.24 6.96
CA ASN A 241 5.22 -2.87 7.28
C ASN A 241 3.80 -2.53 6.79
N ILE A 242 3.22 -3.39 5.94
CA ILE A 242 1.94 -3.13 5.26
C ILE A 242 0.73 -3.15 6.18
N PRO A 243 0.59 -4.07 7.15
CA PRO A 243 -0.53 -4.04 8.09
C PRO A 243 -0.63 -2.69 8.83
N ARG A 244 0.51 -2.19 9.35
CA ARG A 244 0.57 -0.89 10.02
C ARG A 244 0.17 0.28 9.12
N LEU A 245 0.58 0.24 7.85
CA LEU A 245 0.19 1.25 6.87
C LEU A 245 -1.33 1.23 6.62
N LEU A 246 -1.90 0.04 6.44
CA LEU A 246 -3.33 -0.15 6.22
C LEU A 246 -4.15 0.33 7.43
N ASP A 247 -3.71 0.00 8.64
CA ASP A 247 -4.35 0.44 9.87
C ASP A 247 -4.32 1.96 9.99
N SER A 248 -3.15 2.58 9.77
CA SER A 248 -3.02 4.04 9.82
C SER A 248 -3.93 4.73 8.80
N LEU A 249 -3.95 4.27 7.55
CA LEU A 249 -4.84 4.82 6.51
C LEU A 249 -6.32 4.70 6.89
N THR A 250 -6.70 3.53 7.42
CA THR A 250 -8.10 3.26 7.83
C THR A 250 -8.52 4.19 8.97
N HIS A 251 -7.71 4.27 10.03
CA HIS A 251 -8.02 5.13 11.18
C HIS A 251 -8.09 6.60 10.81
N SER A 252 -7.12 7.11 10.03
CA SER A 252 -7.13 8.50 9.57
C SER A 252 -8.37 8.81 8.71
N PHE A 253 -8.79 7.87 7.86
CA PHE A 253 -9.99 8.05 7.03
C PHE A 253 -11.28 8.02 7.85
N GLU A 254 -11.40 7.14 8.84
CA GLU A 254 -12.55 7.12 9.74
C GLU A 254 -12.67 8.41 10.58
N GLN A 255 -11.55 8.92 11.08
CA GLN A 255 -11.51 10.20 11.81
C GLN A 255 -12.00 11.34 10.92
N PHE A 256 -11.55 11.37 9.66
CA PHE A 256 -12.04 12.33 8.67
C PHE A 256 -13.57 12.23 8.48
N GLN A 257 -14.11 11.03 8.30
CA GLN A 257 -15.54 10.82 8.11
C GLN A 257 -16.36 11.34 9.31
N ARG A 258 -15.91 11.06 10.54
CA ARG A 258 -16.57 11.56 11.77
C ARG A 258 -16.58 13.09 11.80
N LYS A 259 -15.45 13.72 11.45
CA LYS A 259 -15.33 15.18 11.39
C LYS A 259 -16.27 15.80 10.35
N VAL A 260 -16.37 15.20 9.17
CA VAL A 260 -17.30 15.66 8.11
C VAL A 260 -18.75 15.54 8.54
N ALA A 261 -19.14 14.42 9.17
CA ALA A 261 -20.51 14.22 9.65
C ALA A 261 -20.90 15.28 10.70
N GLN A 262 -20.01 15.57 11.66
CA GLN A 262 -20.22 16.60 12.67
C GLN A 262 -20.37 18.01 12.05
N GLN A 263 -19.62 18.31 10.99
CA GLN A 263 -19.73 19.59 10.29
C GLN A 263 -21.06 19.72 9.52
N GLN A 264 -21.54 18.63 8.90
CA GLN A 264 -22.83 18.64 8.20
C GLN A 264 -23.99 18.87 9.18
N GLN A 265 -23.95 18.26 10.36
CA GLN A 265 -24.99 18.41 11.37
C GLN A 265 -25.07 19.84 11.93
N LYS A 266 -23.94 20.54 12.06
CA LYS A 266 -23.91 21.96 12.47
C LYS A 266 -24.41 22.94 11.40
N ARG A 267 -24.45 22.54 10.12
CA ARG A 267 -24.88 23.39 9.01
C ARG A 267 -26.37 23.28 8.69
N GLN A 268 -27.10 22.31 9.26
CA GLN A 268 -28.55 22.27 9.13
C GLN A 268 -29.17 23.32 10.07
N PRO A 269 -29.95 24.29 9.56
CA PRO A 269 -30.63 25.24 10.43
C PRO A 269 -31.62 24.50 11.34
N PRO A 270 -31.81 24.95 12.60
CA PRO A 270 -32.82 24.37 13.46
C PRO A 270 -34.19 24.48 12.77
N GLN A 271 -34.88 23.36 12.59
CA GLN A 271 -36.27 23.36 12.14
C GLN A 271 -37.06 24.23 13.12
N GLN A 272 -37.51 25.38 12.63
CA GLN A 272 -38.30 26.34 13.37
C GLN A 272 -39.61 25.63 13.71
N GLY A 273 -39.72 25.19 14.97
CA GLY A 273 -40.89 24.46 15.47
C GLY A 273 -42.16 25.26 15.22
N ASP A 274 -43.19 24.55 14.76
CA ASP A 274 -44.57 25.03 14.60
C ASP A 274 -44.94 25.97 15.77
N GLN A 275 -45.18 27.24 15.46
CA GLN A 275 -45.94 28.09 16.36
C GLN A 275 -47.40 27.61 16.29
N PRO A 276 -48.01 27.14 17.40
CA PRO A 276 -49.44 26.90 17.39
C PRO A 276 -50.14 28.25 17.15
N GLY A 277 -50.83 28.32 16.01
CA GLY A 277 -51.59 29.49 15.58
C GLY A 277 -52.60 29.90 16.67
N ASN A 278 -52.47 31.16 17.07
CA ASN A 278 -53.39 31.82 17.98
C ASN A 278 -54.44 32.54 17.13
N PHE A 279 -55.60 31.93 16.93
CA PHE A 279 -56.86 32.60 16.54
C PHE A 279 -58.05 31.82 17.10
#